data_AF-A0A9N8EJ37-F1
#
_entry.id   AF-A0A9N8EJ37-F1
#
_cell.length_a   1.000
_cell.length_b   1.000
_cell.length_c   1.000
_cell.angle_alpha   90.00
_cell.angle_beta   90.00
_cell.angle_gamma   90.00
#
_symmetry.space_group_name_H-M   'P 1'
#
loop_
_entity.id
_entity.type
_entity.pdbx_description
1 polymer ?
#
loop_
_entity_poly.entity_id
_entity_poly.type
_entity_poly.pdbx_seq_one_letter_code
_entity_poly.pdbx_strand_id
1 'polypeptide(L)'
;MQDVWTTCGIDSSSLDQFKPEVGTQQAAQYSVFGFSWSSWHEQTCPPLPLKSDFKFNWTLSVENTEPTPDSKRNAPLDEALKAYPLTSKETIWDMKRKIAFANVGQAGGNDVRMAFPRMWCKRKSEDLDEIRSCVDKTYRKDSPISNAFDLELHMSLGSPNKLQSHTTFAFTMRNPIWRSIAAYQYLHHNNTSSQLAQSTHPLKETFYKQCFPTLVILLDTIDGIYKRARVGKDEEPPALEYCEELAITVFKGANIQVGSINAHLRDNYQYYYQHTAMNYPEKEIMAFRADHIWDDLENLDKATGGPGVLFEHDVATKDAKATKQPRHRSLCCVLWEELETYQTILNRATNLDGLSKAESMRDVWETCGIGGFDQFNDKVDENATRGKFDPPVLFTFSWKRWHAKSCPVVGSVLILCFRALVGTVWN
;
A
#
# COMPACT_ATOMS: atom_id res chain seq x y z
N MET A 1 -8.60 33.07 22.80
CA MET A 1 -9.72 32.20 22.38
C MET A 1 -11.05 32.94 22.19
N GLN A 2 -11.13 34.25 22.45
CA GLN A 2 -12.30 35.08 22.09
C GLN A 2 -12.28 35.58 20.63
N ASP A 3 -11.11 35.62 19.97
CA ASP A 3 -10.95 36.16 18.60
C ASP A 3 -11.18 35.17 17.45
N VAL A 4 -11.68 33.97 17.73
CA VAL A 4 -12.05 32.97 16.69
C VAL A 4 -13.55 33.00 16.38
N TRP A 5 -14.35 33.63 17.23
CA TRP A 5 -15.82 33.51 17.19
C TRP A 5 -16.48 34.61 16.33
N THR A 6 -15.78 35.72 16.08
CA THR A 6 -16.31 36.85 15.29
C THR A 6 -16.25 36.61 13.78
N THR A 7 -15.40 35.69 13.30
CA THR A 7 -15.18 35.45 11.87
C THR A 7 -16.24 34.55 11.24
N CYS A 8 -17.05 33.84 12.04
CA CYS A 8 -17.99 32.83 11.54
C CYS A 8 -19.47 33.21 11.67
N GLY A 9 -19.84 34.36 12.23
CA GLY A 9 -21.22 34.83 12.25
C GLY A 9 -22.23 33.88 12.92
N ILE A 10 -21.79 33.11 13.92
CA ILE A 10 -22.65 32.18 14.66
C ILE A 10 -23.17 32.90 15.91
N ASP A 11 -24.49 33.07 15.98
CA ASP A 11 -25.18 33.62 17.15
C ASP A 11 -25.09 32.65 18.35
N SER A 12 -24.70 33.17 19.50
CA SER A 12 -24.50 32.43 20.75
C SER A 12 -25.79 31.95 21.43
N SER A 13 -26.96 32.23 20.84
CA SER A 13 -28.27 31.95 21.44
C SER A 13 -28.77 30.50 21.26
N SER A 14 -28.07 29.64 20.53
CA SER A 14 -28.54 28.29 20.16
C SER A 14 -27.88 27.12 20.90
N LEU A 15 -27.20 27.34 22.04
CA LEU A 15 -26.38 26.32 22.71
C LEU A 15 -26.94 25.74 24.03
N ASP A 16 -28.23 25.91 24.30
CA ASP A 16 -28.88 25.39 25.53
C ASP A 16 -29.64 24.06 25.38
N GLN A 17 -29.51 23.35 24.25
CA GLN A 17 -30.35 22.14 24.00
C GLN A 17 -29.65 20.77 24.03
N PHE A 18 -28.38 20.66 24.42
CA PHE A 18 -27.74 19.33 24.48
C PHE A 18 -26.92 19.12 25.76
N LYS A 19 -27.58 18.58 26.79
CA LYS A 19 -26.94 17.79 27.85
C LYS A 19 -27.37 16.33 27.69
N PRO A 20 -26.46 15.37 27.49
CA PRO A 20 -26.78 13.97 27.69
C PRO A 20 -26.54 13.57 29.15
N GLU A 21 -27.54 12.89 29.72
CA GLU A 21 -27.49 12.21 31.01
C GLU A 21 -26.56 10.99 30.97
N VAL A 22 -25.94 10.72 32.11
CA VAL A 22 -25.01 9.61 32.34
C VAL A 22 -25.80 8.33 32.65
N GLY A 23 -25.61 7.28 31.84
CA GLY A 23 -26.24 5.97 32.03
C GLY A 23 -25.30 4.81 31.72
N THR A 24 -24.85 4.15 32.79
CA THR A 24 -24.35 2.78 33.01
C THR A 24 -23.85 1.89 31.85
N GLN A 25 -22.65 1.32 32.10
CA GLN A 25 -21.97 0.25 31.38
C GLN A 25 -22.78 -1.04 31.27
N GLN A 26 -22.89 -1.59 30.06
CA GLN A 26 -23.00 -3.03 29.82
C GLN A 26 -22.38 -3.41 28.47
N ALA A 27 -21.79 -4.60 28.45
CA ALA A 27 -20.96 -5.14 27.39
C ALA A 27 -21.63 -5.14 26.01
N ALA A 28 -20.92 -4.66 25.00
CA ALA A 28 -21.30 -4.78 23.60
C ALA A 28 -20.14 -5.38 22.79
N GLN A 29 -20.18 -6.70 22.62
CA GLN A 29 -19.69 -7.36 21.40
C GLN A 29 -20.55 -6.84 20.25
N TYR A 30 -20.01 -6.16 19.23
CA TYR A 30 -20.61 -6.19 17.88
C TYR A 30 -19.62 -5.86 16.76
N SER A 31 -19.90 -6.53 15.65
CA SER A 31 -19.44 -6.41 14.28
C SER A 31 -19.14 -4.99 13.80
N VAL A 32 -17.96 -4.80 13.20
CA VAL A 32 -17.65 -3.63 12.37
C VAL A 32 -18.04 -3.96 10.91
N PHE A 33 -19.10 -3.32 10.42
CA PHE A 33 -19.51 -3.32 9.02
C PHE A 33 -18.57 -2.45 8.16
N GLY A 34 -18.55 -2.76 6.86
CA GLY A 34 -17.55 -2.38 5.87
C GLY A 34 -17.21 -0.90 5.78
N PHE A 35 -15.91 -0.62 5.86
CA PHE A 35 -15.30 0.62 5.43
C PHE A 35 -15.16 0.60 3.90
N SER A 36 -15.77 1.57 3.22
CA SER A 36 -15.53 1.86 1.80
C SER A 36 -14.76 3.17 1.68
N TRP A 37 -13.67 3.17 0.90
CA TRP A 37 -12.85 4.35 0.61
C TRP A 37 -13.67 5.53 0.05
N SER A 38 -14.77 5.25 -0.66
CA SER A 38 -15.66 6.29 -1.20
C SER A 38 -16.37 7.11 -0.12
N SER A 39 -16.75 6.48 1.01
CA SER A 39 -17.47 7.14 2.11
C SER A 39 -16.56 8.06 2.93
N TRP A 40 -15.27 7.73 3.01
CA TRP A 40 -14.28 8.56 3.71
C TRP A 40 -13.95 9.83 2.92
N HIS A 41 -13.71 9.74 1.60
CA HIS A 41 -13.34 10.89 0.77
C HIS A 41 -14.43 11.98 0.71
N GLU A 42 -15.71 11.59 0.78
CA GLU A 42 -16.84 12.55 0.80
C GLU A 42 -16.95 13.31 2.13
N GLN A 43 -16.39 12.81 3.24
CA GLN A 43 -16.52 13.43 4.57
C GLN A 43 -15.34 14.33 4.96
N THR A 44 -14.15 14.13 4.41
CA THR A 44 -12.92 14.84 4.83
C THR A 44 -12.42 15.91 3.85
N CYS A 45 -12.94 15.98 2.63
CA CYS A 45 -12.56 16.99 1.64
C CYS A 45 -13.71 17.99 1.43
N PRO A 46 -13.64 19.24 1.92
CA PRO A 46 -14.65 20.25 1.58
C PRO A 46 -14.58 20.56 0.07
N PRO A 47 -15.71 20.68 -0.64
CA PRO A 47 -15.70 21.08 -2.04
C PRO A 47 -15.13 22.49 -2.17
N LEU A 48 -14.10 22.65 -2.98
CA LEU A 48 -13.61 23.97 -3.38
C LEU A 48 -14.71 24.66 -4.21
N PRO A 49 -14.95 25.97 -4.01
CA PRO A 49 -15.93 26.71 -4.79
C PRO A 49 -15.44 26.82 -6.23
N LEU A 50 -16.02 26.02 -7.13
CA LEU A 50 -15.86 26.18 -8.57
C LEU A 50 -16.58 27.47 -8.98
N LYS A 51 -15.80 28.50 -9.33
CA LYS A 51 -16.32 29.62 -10.14
C LYS A 51 -16.69 29.06 -11.51
N SER A 52 -17.99 29.00 -11.78
CA SER A 52 -18.54 28.82 -13.11
C SER A 52 -18.10 30.00 -13.98
N ASP A 53 -17.23 29.73 -14.96
CA ASP A 53 -17.26 30.31 -16.32
C ASP A 53 -15.90 30.09 -17.01
N PHE A 54 -15.72 28.89 -17.57
CA PHE A 54 -14.70 28.65 -18.59
C PHE A 54 -15.29 27.72 -19.65
N LYS A 55 -15.66 28.30 -20.81
CA LYS A 55 -16.06 27.56 -22.01
C LYS A 55 -14.85 27.46 -22.94
N PHE A 56 -14.39 26.23 -23.22
CA PHE A 56 -13.47 25.96 -24.32
C PHE A 56 -14.27 25.51 -25.54
N ASN A 57 -14.16 26.25 -26.64
CA ASN A 57 -14.60 25.81 -27.96
C ASN A 57 -13.43 25.10 -28.65
N TRP A 58 -13.64 23.86 -29.08
CA TRP A 58 -12.83 23.23 -30.12
C TRP A 58 -13.67 23.08 -31.37
N THR A 59 -13.18 23.64 -32.48
CA THR A 59 -13.68 23.38 -33.84
C THR A 59 -12.75 22.35 -34.46
N LEU A 60 -13.29 21.19 -34.81
CA LEU A 60 -12.57 20.12 -35.49
C LEU A 60 -12.68 20.35 -37.01
N SER A 61 -11.57 20.66 -37.67
CA SER A 61 -11.49 20.67 -39.14
C SER A 61 -11.15 19.25 -39.62
N VAL A 62 -12.09 18.63 -40.33
CA VAL A 62 -11.92 17.34 -41.00
C VAL A 62 -11.36 17.61 -42.39
N GLU A 63 -10.09 17.29 -42.62
CA GLU A 63 -9.54 17.14 -43.97
C GLU A 63 -9.74 15.69 -44.42
N ASN A 64 -10.49 15.52 -45.51
CA ASN A 64 -10.68 14.25 -46.19
C ASN A 64 -9.42 13.93 -47.01
N THR A 65 -8.69 12.88 -46.65
CA THR A 65 -7.74 12.22 -47.55
C THR A 65 -8.20 10.79 -47.82
N GLU A 66 -8.32 10.47 -49.11
CA GLU A 66 -8.74 9.16 -49.61
C GLU A 66 -7.69 8.07 -49.29
N PRO A 67 -8.11 6.81 -49.03
CA PRO A 67 -7.19 5.74 -48.68
C PRO A 67 -6.56 5.10 -49.94
N THR A 68 -5.23 4.99 -49.94
CA THR A 68 -4.48 4.14 -50.88
C THR A 68 -4.64 2.66 -50.53
N PRO A 69 -4.80 1.76 -51.52
CA PRO A 69 -5.02 0.34 -51.28
C PRO A 69 -3.67 -0.41 -51.18
N ASP A 70 -3.12 -0.54 -49.98
CA ASP A 70 -2.21 -1.65 -49.62
C ASP A 70 -1.82 -1.62 -48.13
N SER A 71 -2.56 -2.36 -47.29
CA SER A 71 -1.97 -3.01 -46.10
C SER A 71 -2.96 -4.05 -45.51
N LYS A 72 -3.05 -5.21 -46.16
CA LYS A 72 -3.57 -6.42 -45.51
C LYS A 72 -2.53 -6.92 -44.51
N ARG A 73 -2.67 -6.55 -43.24
CA ARG A 73 -2.25 -7.36 -42.07
C ARG A 73 -2.62 -6.62 -40.79
N ASN A 74 -3.80 -6.91 -40.27
CA ASN A 74 -4.10 -6.80 -38.84
C ASN A 74 -4.94 -8.03 -38.51
N ALA A 75 -4.31 -9.05 -37.92
CA ALA A 75 -5.07 -10.03 -37.15
C ALA A 75 -5.65 -9.30 -35.93
N PRO A 76 -6.87 -9.63 -35.48
CA PRO A 76 -7.45 -9.01 -34.30
C PRO A 76 -6.52 -9.20 -33.10
N LEU A 77 -6.38 -8.18 -32.27
CA LEU A 77 -5.63 -8.18 -31.01
C LEU A 77 -5.98 -9.40 -30.11
N ASP A 78 -7.19 -9.94 -30.26
CA ASP A 78 -7.69 -11.14 -29.58
C ASP A 78 -6.98 -12.46 -29.99
N GLU A 79 -6.30 -12.49 -31.15
CA GLU A 79 -5.48 -13.62 -31.59
C GLU A 79 -4.03 -13.52 -31.09
N ALA A 80 -3.50 -12.31 -30.93
CA ALA A 80 -2.15 -12.09 -30.38
C ALA A 80 -2.06 -12.47 -28.90
N LEU A 81 -3.15 -12.29 -28.13
CA LEU A 81 -3.23 -12.74 -26.73
C LEU A 81 -3.29 -14.27 -26.57
N LYS A 82 -3.61 -15.02 -27.63
CA LYS A 82 -3.54 -16.50 -27.62
C LYS A 82 -2.15 -17.06 -27.89
N ALA A 83 -1.22 -16.23 -28.37
CA ALA A 83 0.07 -16.68 -28.91
C ALA A 83 1.23 -16.63 -27.90
N TYR A 84 1.00 -16.23 -26.66
CA TYR A 84 1.97 -16.40 -25.59
C TYR A 84 1.78 -17.77 -24.94
N PRO A 85 2.66 -18.75 -25.19
CA PRO A 85 2.70 -19.92 -24.34
C PRO A 85 3.28 -19.44 -23.01
N LEU A 86 2.44 -19.31 -21.98
CA LEU A 86 2.87 -19.54 -20.62
C LEU A 86 3.70 -20.83 -20.67
N THR A 87 5.01 -20.68 -20.57
CA THR A 87 5.98 -21.77 -20.75
C THR A 87 5.57 -22.90 -19.80
N SER A 88 5.18 -24.03 -20.41
CA SER A 88 4.66 -25.26 -19.81
C SER A 88 3.44 -25.11 -18.89
N LYS A 89 2.25 -25.21 -19.48
CA LYS A 89 0.95 -25.53 -18.84
C LYS A 89 0.92 -26.84 -18.01
N GLU A 90 2.05 -27.51 -17.82
CA GLU A 90 2.21 -28.73 -17.02
C GLU A 90 2.99 -28.49 -15.72
N THR A 91 3.02 -27.27 -15.18
CA THR A 91 3.13 -27.17 -13.73
C THR A 91 1.77 -27.52 -13.16
N ILE A 92 1.58 -28.80 -12.90
CA ILE A 92 0.47 -29.34 -12.12
C ILE A 92 0.35 -28.47 -10.87
N TRP A 93 -0.65 -27.58 -10.83
CA TRP A 93 -1.01 -26.84 -9.64
C TRP A 93 -1.56 -27.85 -8.64
N ASP A 94 -0.65 -28.55 -7.97
CA ASP A 94 -0.91 -29.65 -7.05
C ASP A 94 -1.78 -29.10 -5.90
N MET A 95 -2.82 -29.82 -5.50
CA MET A 95 -3.70 -29.49 -4.36
C MET A 95 -2.94 -29.40 -3.01
N LYS A 96 -1.61 -29.55 -3.04
CA LYS A 96 -0.69 -29.41 -1.93
C LYS A 96 -0.21 -27.98 -1.69
N ARG A 97 -0.54 -27.00 -2.54
CA ARG A 97 -0.11 -25.62 -2.27
C ARG A 97 -0.68 -25.12 -0.94
N LYS A 98 0.21 -24.58 -0.11
CA LYS A 98 -0.12 -23.88 1.13
C LYS A 98 0.43 -22.48 1.06
N ILE A 99 -0.46 -21.49 1.20
CA ILE A 99 -0.15 -20.07 1.01
C ILE A 99 -0.20 -19.37 2.36
N ALA A 100 0.96 -18.83 2.75
CA ALA A 100 1.06 -17.89 3.84
C ALA A 100 0.90 -16.47 3.28
N PHE A 101 -0.16 -15.79 3.71
CA PHE A 101 -0.54 -14.48 3.24
C PHE A 101 0.02 -13.37 4.14
N ALA A 102 1.01 -12.65 3.65
CA ALA A 102 1.55 -11.45 4.26
C ALA A 102 0.64 -10.25 3.98
N ASN A 103 -0.27 -9.98 4.91
CA ASN A 103 -1.15 -8.83 4.91
C ASN A 103 -0.40 -7.60 5.41
N VAL A 104 0.25 -6.90 4.47
CA VAL A 104 0.98 -5.66 4.76
C VAL A 104 -0.03 -4.54 5.04
N GLY A 105 0.12 -3.89 6.19
CA GLY A 105 -0.82 -2.87 6.65
C GLY A 105 -1.05 -1.77 5.60
N GLN A 106 -2.32 -1.45 5.35
CA GLN A 106 -2.77 -0.44 4.38
C GLN A 106 -2.44 -0.71 2.90
N ALA A 107 -2.19 -1.97 2.55
CA ALA A 107 -1.94 -2.41 1.17
C ALA A 107 -3.11 -3.21 0.54
N GLY A 108 -4.34 -3.10 1.05
CA GLY A 108 -5.51 -3.81 0.50
C GLY A 108 -5.71 -5.24 1.04
N GLY A 109 -5.00 -5.63 2.10
CA GLY A 109 -5.11 -7.00 2.62
C GLY A 109 -6.46 -7.37 3.24
N ASN A 110 -7.26 -6.39 3.64
CA ASN A 110 -8.65 -6.67 4.01
C ASN A 110 -9.47 -7.17 2.82
N ASP A 111 -9.27 -6.61 1.62
CA ASP A 111 -10.04 -6.97 0.43
C ASP A 111 -9.66 -8.38 -0.03
N VAL A 112 -8.36 -8.70 -0.06
CA VAL A 112 -7.87 -10.08 -0.30
C VAL A 112 -8.43 -11.05 0.74
N ARG A 113 -8.45 -10.66 2.02
CA ARG A 113 -9.01 -11.51 3.09
C ARG A 113 -10.50 -11.80 2.87
N MET A 114 -11.26 -10.79 2.44
CA MET A 114 -12.68 -10.97 2.12
C MET A 114 -12.88 -11.79 0.83
N ALA A 115 -11.87 -11.83 -0.05
CA ALA A 115 -11.87 -12.67 -1.25
C ALA A 115 -11.83 -14.15 -0.98
N PHE A 116 -11.15 -14.55 0.09
CA PHE A 116 -10.89 -15.95 0.38
C PHE A 116 -11.69 -16.41 1.60
N PRO A 117 -12.76 -17.22 1.41
CA PRO A 117 -13.64 -17.65 2.49
C PRO A 117 -12.90 -18.24 3.68
N ARG A 118 -11.85 -19.04 3.44
CA ARG A 118 -11.08 -19.68 4.50
C ARG A 118 -10.42 -18.68 5.44
N MET A 119 -9.88 -17.58 4.91
CA MET A 119 -9.30 -16.52 5.74
C MET A 119 -10.38 -15.71 6.45
N TRP A 120 -11.46 -15.38 5.75
CA TRP A 120 -12.59 -14.66 6.35
C TRP A 120 -13.25 -15.45 7.49
N CYS A 121 -13.49 -16.75 7.30
CA CYS A 121 -14.12 -17.64 8.28
C CYS A 121 -13.24 -17.84 9.52
N LYS A 122 -11.91 -17.99 9.35
CA LYS A 122 -10.95 -18.07 10.47
C LYS A 122 -10.96 -16.85 11.39
N ARG A 123 -11.42 -15.70 10.91
CA ARG A 123 -11.57 -14.50 11.76
C ARG A 123 -12.78 -14.61 12.69
N LYS A 124 -13.79 -15.37 12.29
CA LYS A 124 -15.04 -15.50 13.06
C LYS A 124 -14.94 -16.57 14.14
N SER A 125 -14.09 -17.58 13.94
CA SER A 125 -13.94 -18.71 14.85
C SER A 125 -12.54 -19.30 14.80
N GLU A 126 -12.08 -19.78 15.95
CA GLU A 126 -10.90 -20.65 16.07
C GLU A 126 -11.27 -22.14 15.94
N ASP A 127 -12.56 -22.46 16.06
CA ASP A 127 -13.08 -23.83 15.95
C ASP A 127 -13.06 -24.30 14.49
N LEU A 128 -12.44 -25.46 14.26
CA LEU A 128 -12.24 -25.99 12.91
C LEU A 128 -13.54 -26.40 12.23
N ASP A 129 -14.54 -26.87 12.97
CA ASP A 129 -15.82 -27.30 12.43
C ASP A 129 -16.70 -26.09 12.10
N GLU A 130 -16.64 -25.03 12.89
CA GLU A 130 -17.27 -23.74 12.54
C GLU A 130 -16.61 -23.11 11.30
N ILE A 131 -15.28 -23.15 11.19
CA ILE A 131 -14.57 -22.67 9.99
C ILE A 131 -15.01 -23.48 8.77
N ARG A 132 -15.05 -24.82 8.85
CA ARG A 132 -15.51 -25.68 7.76
C ARG A 132 -16.95 -25.36 7.37
N SER A 133 -17.85 -25.30 8.35
CA SER A 133 -19.26 -24.94 8.12
C SER A 133 -19.41 -23.57 7.47
N CYS A 134 -18.58 -22.59 7.86
CA CYS A 134 -18.56 -21.27 7.25
C CYS A 134 -18.08 -21.33 5.79
N VAL A 135 -16.99 -22.04 5.51
CA VAL A 135 -16.46 -22.20 4.13
C VAL A 135 -17.47 -22.93 3.24
N ASP A 136 -18.09 -24.01 3.72
CA ASP A 136 -19.06 -24.82 2.98
C ASP A 136 -20.31 -24.02 2.58
N LYS A 137 -20.69 -23.04 3.41
CA LYS A 137 -21.81 -22.11 3.14
C LYS A 137 -21.45 -21.00 2.16
N THR A 138 -20.17 -20.81 1.84
CA THR A 138 -19.76 -19.81 0.85
C THR A 138 -19.84 -20.37 -0.57
N TYR A 139 -20.29 -19.56 -1.51
CA TYR A 139 -20.42 -19.91 -2.93
C TYR A 139 -19.08 -20.25 -3.64
N ARG A 140 -17.96 -20.22 -2.93
CA ARG A 140 -16.60 -20.25 -3.50
C ARG A 140 -15.77 -21.46 -3.08
N LYS A 141 -16.42 -22.51 -2.57
CA LYS A 141 -15.74 -23.75 -2.15
C LYS A 141 -14.92 -24.40 -3.27
N ASP A 142 -15.29 -24.15 -4.53
CA ASP A 142 -14.69 -24.79 -5.70
C ASP A 142 -13.46 -24.06 -6.25
N SER A 143 -13.08 -22.90 -5.70
CA SER A 143 -11.85 -22.18 -6.08
C SER A 143 -10.62 -22.85 -5.43
N PRO A 144 -9.71 -23.47 -6.21
CA PRO A 144 -8.54 -24.17 -5.65
C PRO A 144 -7.64 -23.22 -4.86
N ILE A 145 -7.44 -22.00 -5.36
CA ILE A 145 -6.65 -20.98 -4.68
C ILE A 145 -7.28 -20.55 -3.35
N SER A 146 -8.61 -20.44 -3.29
CA SER A 146 -9.31 -20.06 -2.05
C SER A 146 -9.06 -21.03 -0.90
N ASN A 147 -8.89 -22.31 -1.21
CA ASN A 147 -8.59 -23.35 -0.24
C ASN A 147 -7.10 -23.40 0.14
N ALA A 148 -6.21 -22.88 -0.71
CA ALA A 148 -4.76 -22.88 -0.49
C ALA A 148 -4.31 -21.86 0.57
N PHE A 149 -5.09 -20.81 0.85
CA PHE A 149 -4.80 -19.82 1.89
C PHE A 149 -5.05 -20.37 3.30
N ASP A 150 -3.98 -20.73 4.00
CA ASP A 150 -4.06 -21.39 5.31
C ASP A 150 -3.35 -20.66 6.46
N LEU A 151 -2.60 -19.59 6.20
CA LEU A 151 -2.02 -18.73 7.22
C LEU A 151 -2.10 -17.26 6.82
N GLU A 152 -2.57 -16.39 7.72
CA GLU A 152 -2.47 -14.93 7.59
C GLU A 152 -1.37 -14.43 8.53
N LEU A 153 -0.48 -13.59 8.00
CA LEU A 153 0.54 -12.85 8.74
C LEU A 153 0.12 -11.38 8.73
N HIS A 154 -0.31 -10.88 9.89
CA HIS A 154 -0.69 -9.47 10.05
C HIS A 154 -0.29 -8.96 11.43
N MET A 155 0.68 -8.04 11.43
CA MET A 155 1.36 -7.50 12.63
C MET A 155 1.96 -8.56 13.56
N SER A 156 2.05 -9.80 13.07
CA SER A 156 2.57 -10.98 13.74
C SER A 156 2.99 -12.00 12.66
N LEU A 157 4.09 -12.71 12.90
CA LEU A 157 4.75 -13.59 11.91
C LEU A 157 4.35 -15.06 12.01
N GLY A 158 3.45 -15.41 12.94
CA GLY A 158 3.19 -16.80 13.29
C GLY A 158 4.45 -17.50 13.84
N SER A 159 4.43 -18.84 13.90
CA SER A 159 5.62 -19.61 14.30
C SER A 159 6.49 -19.97 13.08
N PRO A 160 7.83 -20.03 13.22
CA PRO A 160 8.72 -20.43 12.13
C PRO A 160 8.37 -21.80 11.54
N ASN A 161 7.97 -22.76 12.38
CA ASN A 161 7.53 -24.10 11.93
C ASN A 161 6.30 -24.02 11.02
N LYS A 162 5.36 -23.12 11.31
CA LYS A 162 4.22 -22.87 10.42
C LYS A 162 4.71 -22.31 9.10
N LEU A 163 5.51 -21.24 9.10
CA LEU A 163 6.06 -20.64 7.87
C LEU A 163 6.81 -21.66 7.01
N GLN A 164 7.65 -22.52 7.61
CA GLN A 164 8.40 -23.55 6.91
C GLN A 164 7.51 -24.53 6.13
N SER A 165 6.32 -24.85 6.66
CA SER A 165 5.38 -25.78 6.01
C SER A 165 4.63 -25.23 4.80
N HIS A 166 4.70 -23.92 4.52
CA HIS A 166 4.04 -23.30 3.38
C HIS A 166 4.93 -23.36 2.14
N THR A 167 4.34 -23.44 0.95
CA THR A 167 5.07 -23.50 -0.32
C THR A 167 5.19 -22.14 -0.99
N THR A 168 4.31 -21.21 -0.62
CA THR A 168 4.15 -19.92 -1.29
C THR A 168 3.90 -18.82 -0.26
N PHE A 169 4.50 -17.65 -0.47
CA PHE A 169 4.16 -16.42 0.24
C PHE A 169 3.41 -15.46 -0.68
N ALA A 170 2.24 -15.02 -0.26
CA ALA A 170 1.46 -14.03 -1.01
C ALA A 170 1.49 -12.69 -0.28
N PHE A 171 1.82 -11.61 -0.98
CA PHE A 171 1.90 -10.26 -0.42
C PHE A 171 0.79 -9.38 -1.00
N THR A 172 0.12 -8.61 -0.15
CA THR A 172 -0.59 -7.43 -0.63
C THR A 172 0.37 -6.29 -0.89
N MET A 173 0.25 -5.65 -2.03
CA MET A 173 1.18 -4.64 -2.53
C MET A 173 0.43 -3.35 -2.88
N ARG A 174 0.97 -2.23 -2.44
CA ARG A 174 0.57 -0.86 -2.74
C ARG A 174 1.86 -0.06 -2.78
N ASN A 175 1.90 0.97 -3.63
CA ASN A 175 3.02 1.92 -3.66
C ASN A 175 3.43 2.30 -2.22
N PRO A 176 4.70 2.04 -1.82
CA PRO A 176 5.15 2.23 -0.44
C PRO A 176 4.93 3.65 0.12
N ILE A 177 4.95 4.67 -0.74
CA ILE A 177 4.66 6.05 -0.36
C ILE A 177 3.19 6.18 0.08
N TRP A 178 2.26 5.79 -0.80
CA TRP A 178 0.82 5.86 -0.53
C TRP A 178 0.39 4.95 0.61
N ARG A 179 1.00 3.76 0.73
CA ARG A 179 0.82 2.86 1.87
C ARG A 179 1.20 3.56 3.18
N SER A 180 2.36 4.21 3.22
CA SER A 180 2.86 4.85 4.44
C SER A 180 2.01 6.07 4.84
N ILE A 181 1.54 6.83 3.86
CA ILE A 181 0.57 7.93 4.08
C ILE A 181 -0.76 7.38 4.63
N ALA A 182 -1.30 6.34 4.02
CA ALA A 182 -2.53 5.69 4.50
C ALA A 182 -2.34 5.12 5.91
N ALA A 183 -1.17 4.56 6.24
CA ALA A 183 -0.85 4.06 7.57
C ALA A 183 -0.82 5.18 8.61
N TYR A 184 -0.23 6.34 8.29
CA TYR A 184 -0.28 7.52 9.14
C TYR A 184 -1.75 7.93 9.41
N GLN A 185 -2.54 8.10 8.34
CA GLN A 185 -3.94 8.52 8.46
C GLN A 185 -4.79 7.52 9.25
N TYR A 186 -4.56 6.21 9.06
CA TYR A 186 -5.33 5.17 9.72
C TYR A 186 -5.19 5.18 11.25
N LEU A 187 -4.02 5.52 11.79
CA LEU A 187 -3.76 5.59 13.23
C LEU A 187 -3.74 7.01 13.80
N HIS A 188 -3.93 8.02 12.97
CA HIS A 188 -4.05 9.41 13.39
C HIS A 188 -5.29 9.63 14.25
N HIS A 189 -5.22 10.45 15.31
CA HIS A 189 -6.36 10.70 16.22
C HIS A 189 -7.62 11.23 15.53
N ASN A 190 -7.47 11.92 14.39
CA ASN A 190 -8.59 12.39 13.57
C ASN A 190 -9.38 11.24 12.92
N ASN A 191 -8.85 10.02 12.86
CA ASN A 191 -9.60 8.86 12.43
C ASN A 191 -10.48 8.33 13.58
N THR A 192 -11.69 8.86 13.68
CA THR A 192 -12.68 8.46 14.69
C THR A 192 -13.25 7.07 14.46
N SER A 193 -13.10 6.51 13.26
CA SER A 193 -13.61 5.17 12.91
C SER A 193 -12.73 4.02 13.42
N SER A 194 -11.46 4.29 13.78
CA SER A 194 -10.50 3.28 14.20
C SER A 194 -10.29 3.32 15.72
N GLN A 195 -10.66 2.25 16.42
CA GLN A 195 -10.37 2.11 17.86
C GLN A 195 -8.86 2.19 18.14
N LEU A 196 -8.03 1.65 17.24
CA LEU A 196 -6.57 1.74 17.34
C LEU A 196 -6.06 3.18 17.17
N ALA A 197 -6.76 4.03 16.40
CA ALA A 197 -6.44 5.45 16.32
C ALA A 197 -6.79 6.20 17.61
N GLN A 198 -7.79 5.74 18.35
CA GLN A 198 -8.21 6.34 19.62
C GLN A 198 -7.42 5.81 20.83
N SER A 199 -6.57 4.80 20.67
CA SER A 199 -5.72 4.30 21.76
C SER A 199 -4.72 5.36 22.22
N THR A 200 -4.48 5.43 23.54
CA THR A 200 -3.53 6.34 24.16
C THR A 200 -2.22 5.61 24.45
N HIS A 201 -1.10 6.11 23.93
CA HIS A 201 0.24 5.63 24.27
C HIS A 201 1.21 6.83 24.26
N PRO A 202 2.09 7.03 25.26
CA PRO A 202 2.91 8.25 25.35
C PRO A 202 3.67 8.59 24.06
N LEU A 203 4.34 7.61 23.43
CA LEU A 203 5.05 7.82 22.15
C LEU A 203 4.11 8.19 21.00
N LYS A 204 2.89 7.62 20.98
CA LYS A 204 1.89 7.90 19.96
C LYS A 204 1.33 9.32 20.12
N GLU A 205 1.08 9.74 21.36
CA GLU A 205 0.64 11.09 21.70
C GLU A 205 1.71 12.13 21.33
N THR A 206 2.98 11.85 21.66
CA THR A 206 4.10 12.68 21.22
C THR A 206 4.17 12.76 19.70
N PHE A 207 4.06 11.64 19.00
CA PHE A 207 4.11 11.63 17.54
C PHE A 207 2.95 12.39 16.90
N TYR A 208 1.69 12.03 17.19
CA TYR A 208 0.52 12.57 16.50
C TYR A 208 -0.06 13.85 17.09
N LYS A 209 0.21 14.22 18.35
CA LYS A 209 -0.32 15.48 18.92
C LYS A 209 0.74 16.56 19.05
N GLN A 210 1.98 16.19 19.37
CA GLN A 210 3.03 17.16 19.63
C GLN A 210 3.87 17.43 18.38
N CYS A 211 4.45 16.40 17.77
CA CYS A 211 5.32 16.57 16.61
C CYS A 211 4.53 16.75 15.31
N PHE A 212 3.53 15.89 15.06
CA PHE A 212 2.89 15.77 13.75
C PHE A 212 1.36 15.69 13.83
N PRO A 213 0.68 16.79 14.21
CA PRO A 213 -0.78 16.86 14.27
C PRO A 213 -1.48 16.86 12.90
N THR A 214 -0.72 17.02 11.82
CA THR A 214 -1.22 16.85 10.45
C THR A 214 -0.18 16.18 9.58
N LEU A 215 -0.65 15.51 8.52
CA LEU A 215 0.22 14.90 7.51
C LEU A 215 1.12 15.95 6.83
N VAL A 216 0.60 17.16 6.61
CA VAL A 216 1.36 18.25 5.98
C VAL A 216 2.60 18.59 6.81
N ILE A 217 2.45 18.77 8.13
CA ILE A 217 3.59 19.06 9.03
C ILE A 217 4.61 17.94 9.00
N LEU A 218 4.17 16.67 8.96
CA LEU A 218 5.07 15.52 8.87
C LEU A 218 5.87 15.53 7.55
N LEU A 219 5.21 15.74 6.42
CA LEU A 219 5.86 15.76 5.11
C LEU A 219 6.78 16.98 4.96
N ASP A 220 6.35 18.16 5.41
CA ASP A 220 7.15 19.39 5.39
C ASP A 220 8.41 19.26 6.26
N THR A 221 8.29 18.55 7.39
CA THR A 221 9.43 18.26 8.27
C THR A 221 10.46 17.39 7.54
N ILE A 222 10.03 16.33 6.86
CA ILE A 222 10.92 15.48 6.05
C ILE A 222 11.55 16.29 4.91
N ASP A 223 10.77 17.09 4.19
CA ASP A 223 11.30 17.97 3.15
C ASP A 223 12.32 18.98 3.70
N GLY A 224 12.06 19.54 4.88
CA GLY A 224 12.96 20.44 5.60
C GLY A 224 14.32 19.81 5.90
N ILE A 225 14.32 18.59 6.45
CA ILE A 225 15.54 17.81 6.73
C ILE A 225 16.38 17.66 5.46
N TYR A 226 15.77 17.16 4.38
CA TYR A 226 16.49 16.92 3.13
C TYR A 226 16.88 18.21 2.40
N LYS A 227 16.14 19.31 2.58
CA LYS A 227 16.52 20.62 2.04
C LYS A 227 17.77 21.16 2.73
N ARG A 228 17.84 21.11 4.07
CA ARG A 228 19.03 21.55 4.83
C ARG A 228 20.26 20.71 4.50
N ALA A 229 20.10 19.39 4.43
CA ALA A 229 21.19 18.47 4.07
C ALA A 229 21.75 18.69 2.65
N ARG A 230 21.02 19.35 1.73
CA ARG A 230 21.55 19.70 0.39
C ARG A 230 22.44 20.93 0.37
N VAL A 231 22.26 21.86 1.32
CA VAL A 231 22.99 23.14 1.33
C VAL A 231 24.41 22.96 1.88
N GLY A 232 24.57 22.12 2.92
CA GLY A 232 25.86 21.89 3.57
C GLY A 232 26.69 20.75 2.99
N LYS A 233 26.91 20.69 1.66
CA LYS A 233 27.65 19.56 1.04
C LYS A 233 29.06 19.32 1.60
N ASP A 234 29.68 20.36 2.15
CA ASP A 234 31.03 20.32 2.72
C ASP A 234 31.04 20.43 4.26
N GLU A 235 29.85 20.52 4.88
CA GLU A 235 29.68 20.65 6.34
C GLU A 235 29.13 19.35 6.93
N GLU A 236 29.46 19.08 8.20
CA GLU A 236 28.86 17.96 8.92
C GLU A 236 27.33 18.14 8.94
N PRO A 237 26.53 17.11 8.58
CA PRO A 237 25.09 17.25 8.53
C PRO A 237 24.56 17.69 9.90
N PRO A 238 23.65 18.67 9.97
CA PRO A 238 23.15 19.15 11.24
C PRO A 238 22.50 18.02 12.02
N ALA A 239 22.71 18.00 13.33
CA ALA A 239 21.99 17.09 14.22
C ALA A 239 20.49 17.28 14.03
N LEU A 240 19.76 16.16 13.91
CA LEU A 240 18.31 16.19 13.81
C LEU A 240 17.70 16.61 15.15
N GLU A 241 16.67 17.44 15.10
CA GLU A 241 15.84 17.68 16.27
C GLU A 241 15.02 16.43 16.62
N TYR A 242 14.50 16.35 17.84
CA TYR A 242 13.78 15.18 18.32
C TYR A 242 12.61 14.76 17.41
N CYS A 243 11.75 15.70 16.99
CA CYS A 243 10.64 15.37 16.09
C CYS A 243 11.15 14.93 14.70
N GLU A 244 12.22 15.54 14.20
CA GLU A 244 12.84 15.18 12.92
C GLU A 244 13.37 13.74 12.93
N GLU A 245 14.11 13.37 13.98
CA GLU A 245 14.57 12.00 14.21
C GLU A 245 13.39 11.03 14.27
N LEU A 246 12.32 11.42 14.97
CA LEU A 246 11.11 10.62 15.12
C LEU A 246 10.39 10.41 13.78
N ALA A 247 10.29 11.43 12.91
CA ALA A 247 9.72 11.31 11.57
C ALA A 247 10.47 10.27 10.72
N ILE A 248 11.80 10.38 10.67
CA ILE A 248 12.64 9.45 9.90
C ILE A 248 12.53 8.04 10.46
N THR A 249 12.58 7.90 11.79
CA THR A 249 12.53 6.59 12.47
C THR A 249 11.20 5.88 12.22
N VAL A 250 10.08 6.60 12.31
CA VAL A 250 8.74 6.03 12.12
C VAL A 250 8.53 5.52 10.69
N PHE A 251 8.94 6.26 9.67
CA PHE A 251 8.80 5.80 8.29
C PHE A 251 9.76 4.67 7.91
N LYS A 252 10.97 4.63 8.48
CA LYS A 252 11.88 3.49 8.27
C LYS A 252 11.34 2.18 8.85
N GLY A 253 10.51 2.24 9.89
CA GLY A 253 9.86 1.08 10.50
C GLY A 253 10.77 0.11 11.27
N ALA A 254 12.09 0.24 11.17
CA ALA A 254 13.06 -0.70 11.77
C ALA A 254 13.12 -0.69 13.31
N ASN A 255 12.62 0.36 13.97
CA ASN A 255 12.67 0.47 15.43
C ASN A 255 11.41 -0.16 16.07
N ILE A 256 11.60 -1.07 17.02
CA ILE A 256 10.51 -1.76 17.73
C ILE A 256 9.50 -0.81 18.40
N GLN A 257 9.96 0.36 18.86
CA GLN A 257 9.11 1.40 19.47
C GLN A 257 8.13 2.01 18.48
N VAL A 258 8.42 1.95 17.17
CA VAL A 258 7.47 2.36 16.12
C VAL A 258 6.20 1.54 16.21
N GLY A 259 6.26 0.29 16.69
CA GLY A 259 5.06 -0.52 16.92
C GLY A 259 4.04 0.13 17.87
N SER A 260 4.52 0.85 18.88
CA SER A 260 3.67 1.58 19.83
C SER A 260 3.13 2.91 19.27
N ILE A 261 3.67 3.40 18.17
CA ILE A 261 3.23 4.60 17.46
C ILE A 261 2.30 4.21 16.32
N ASN A 262 2.81 3.37 15.41
CA ASN A 262 2.17 2.90 14.21
C ASN A 262 2.69 1.50 13.79
N ALA A 263 1.98 0.45 14.21
CA ALA A 263 2.33 -0.93 13.86
C ALA A 263 2.33 -1.20 12.34
N HIS A 264 1.51 -0.49 11.55
CA HIS A 264 1.53 -0.64 10.09
C HIS A 264 2.78 -0.03 9.45
N LEU A 265 3.38 1.02 10.03
CA LEU A 265 4.65 1.56 9.56
C LEU A 265 5.84 0.70 10.00
N ARG A 266 5.79 0.12 11.21
CA ARG A 266 6.79 -0.85 11.69
C ARG A 266 6.80 -2.11 10.80
N ASP A 267 5.65 -2.74 10.63
CA ASP A 267 5.50 -4.00 9.91
C ASP A 267 5.27 -3.73 8.41
N ASN A 268 6.28 -3.16 7.78
CA ASN A 268 6.30 -2.82 6.35
C ASN A 268 6.75 -4.00 5.47
N TYR A 269 6.97 -3.76 4.16
CA TYR A 269 7.45 -4.82 3.24
C TYR A 269 8.77 -5.44 3.69
N GLN A 270 9.71 -4.63 4.17
CA GLN A 270 11.00 -5.09 4.66
C GLN A 270 10.83 -6.07 5.82
N TYR A 271 9.97 -5.73 6.79
CA TYR A 271 9.67 -6.61 7.91
C TYR A 271 9.16 -7.98 7.44
N TYR A 272 8.11 -8.04 6.63
CA TYR A 272 7.56 -9.33 6.19
C TYR A 272 8.54 -10.09 5.29
N TYR A 273 9.23 -9.42 4.37
CA TYR A 273 10.17 -10.07 3.45
C TYR A 273 11.33 -10.72 4.21
N GLN A 274 11.94 -10.01 5.16
CA GLN A 274 13.04 -10.51 5.99
C GLN A 274 12.65 -11.75 6.79
N HIS A 275 11.40 -11.83 7.24
CA HIS A 275 10.92 -12.96 8.04
C HIS A 275 10.27 -14.09 7.22
N THR A 276 10.13 -13.91 5.91
CA THR A 276 9.52 -14.90 5.00
C THR A 276 10.44 -15.20 3.82
N ALA A 277 10.22 -14.56 2.68
CA ALA A 277 10.89 -14.84 1.41
C ALA A 277 12.42 -14.69 1.41
N MET A 278 12.99 -13.95 2.37
CA MET A 278 14.44 -13.88 2.58
C MET A 278 14.97 -15.13 3.31
N ASN A 279 14.25 -15.65 4.30
CA ASN A 279 14.62 -16.84 5.06
C ASN A 279 14.28 -18.16 4.34
N TYR A 280 13.35 -18.10 3.38
CA TYR A 280 12.94 -19.24 2.56
C TYR A 280 12.96 -18.85 1.07
N PRO A 281 14.17 -18.63 0.50
CA PRO A 281 14.32 -18.11 -0.86
C PRO A 281 13.80 -19.07 -1.94
N GLU A 282 13.70 -20.36 -1.65
CA GLU A 282 13.16 -21.39 -2.54
C GLU A 282 11.64 -21.31 -2.74
N LYS A 283 10.93 -20.57 -1.87
CA LYS A 283 9.48 -20.49 -1.91
C LYS A 283 8.99 -19.53 -2.97
N GLU A 284 7.84 -19.88 -3.54
CA GLU A 284 7.15 -19.06 -4.52
C GLU A 284 6.66 -17.75 -3.88
N ILE A 285 6.70 -16.65 -4.63
CA ILE A 285 6.12 -15.37 -4.23
C ILE A 285 4.93 -15.07 -5.13
N MET A 286 3.83 -14.65 -4.52
CA MET A 286 2.68 -14.05 -5.19
C MET A 286 2.47 -12.63 -4.69
N ALA A 287 1.84 -11.80 -5.51
CA ALA A 287 1.53 -10.41 -5.20
C ALA A 287 0.11 -10.03 -5.63
N PHE A 288 -0.56 -9.22 -4.80
CA PHE A 288 -1.86 -8.62 -5.08
C PHE A 288 -1.74 -7.11 -4.99
N ARG A 289 -1.83 -6.40 -6.11
CA ARG A 289 -1.74 -4.95 -6.18
C ARG A 289 -3.05 -4.34 -5.69
N ALA A 290 -3.01 -3.43 -4.74
CA ALA A 290 -4.19 -2.82 -4.14
C ALA A 290 -5.07 -2.12 -5.18
N ASP A 291 -4.45 -1.49 -6.17
CA ASP A 291 -5.13 -0.75 -7.24
C ASP A 291 -5.67 -1.67 -8.36
N HIS A 292 -5.26 -2.95 -8.38
CA HIS A 292 -5.68 -3.97 -9.35
C HIS A 292 -6.10 -5.27 -8.65
N ILE A 293 -6.59 -5.16 -7.41
CA ILE A 293 -6.70 -6.31 -6.52
C ILE A 293 -7.65 -7.36 -7.07
N TRP A 294 -8.75 -6.91 -7.69
CA TRP A 294 -9.75 -7.78 -8.29
C TRP A 294 -9.23 -8.49 -9.54
N ASP A 295 -8.55 -7.76 -10.43
CA ASP A 295 -7.93 -8.33 -11.63
C ASP A 295 -6.87 -9.38 -11.25
N ASP A 296 -6.02 -9.06 -10.28
CA ASP A 296 -4.95 -9.95 -9.82
C ASP A 296 -5.54 -11.24 -9.17
N LEU A 297 -6.63 -11.11 -8.42
CA LEU A 297 -7.33 -12.23 -7.80
C LEU A 297 -8.04 -13.11 -8.83
N GLU A 298 -8.75 -12.52 -9.79
CA GLU A 298 -9.43 -13.23 -10.88
C GLU A 298 -8.43 -13.98 -11.76
N ASN A 299 -7.35 -13.32 -12.16
CA ASN A 299 -6.31 -13.93 -12.98
C ASN A 299 -5.61 -15.08 -12.25
N LEU A 300 -5.35 -14.93 -10.95
CA LEU A 300 -4.78 -16.00 -10.13
C LEU A 300 -5.74 -17.18 -10.01
N ASP A 301 -7.02 -16.94 -9.76
CA ASP A 301 -8.02 -18.01 -9.68
C ASP A 301 -8.08 -18.79 -10.99
N LYS A 302 -8.19 -18.11 -12.15
CA LYS A 302 -8.14 -18.73 -13.48
C LYS A 302 -6.84 -19.53 -13.69
N ALA A 303 -5.70 -18.97 -13.33
CA ALA A 303 -4.40 -19.62 -13.49
C ALA A 303 -4.30 -20.92 -12.67
N THR A 304 -4.99 -20.99 -11.53
CA THR A 304 -5.06 -22.19 -10.69
C THR A 304 -6.21 -23.15 -11.03
N GLY A 305 -6.90 -22.94 -12.15
CA GLY A 305 -8.01 -23.78 -12.60
C GLY A 305 -9.37 -23.44 -11.98
N GLY A 306 -9.47 -22.32 -11.26
CA GLY A 306 -10.73 -21.76 -10.82
C GLY A 306 -11.50 -21.02 -11.93
N PRO A 307 -12.76 -20.65 -11.68
CA PRO A 307 -13.61 -19.98 -12.68
C PRO A 307 -13.20 -18.54 -13.00
N GLY A 308 -12.38 -17.89 -12.17
CA GLY A 308 -12.07 -16.46 -12.25
C GLY A 308 -13.15 -15.56 -11.66
N VAL A 309 -14.32 -16.10 -11.36
CA VAL A 309 -15.45 -15.35 -10.80
C VAL A 309 -15.38 -15.40 -9.29
N LEU A 310 -14.51 -14.57 -8.71
CA LEU A 310 -14.43 -14.49 -7.24
C LEU A 310 -15.56 -13.61 -6.69
N PHE A 311 -16.06 -12.61 -7.40
CA PHE A 311 -17.13 -11.74 -6.90
C PHE A 311 -18.03 -11.22 -8.02
N GLU A 312 -19.34 -11.18 -7.75
CA GLU A 312 -20.23 -10.19 -8.38
C GLU A 312 -19.97 -8.86 -7.70
N HIS A 313 -19.03 -8.08 -8.22
CA HIS A 313 -18.86 -6.71 -7.77
C HIS A 313 -19.48 -5.76 -8.79
N ASP A 314 -20.51 -5.04 -8.34
CA ASP A 314 -20.73 -3.65 -8.77
C ASP A 314 -19.56 -2.81 -8.23
N VAL A 315 -18.36 -2.98 -8.80
CA VAL A 315 -17.25 -2.07 -8.47
C VAL A 315 -17.64 -0.74 -9.11
N ALA A 316 -18.16 0.17 -8.30
CA ALA A 316 -18.14 1.58 -8.64
C ALA A 316 -16.66 2.00 -8.68
N THR A 317 -16.00 1.76 -9.82
CA THR A 317 -14.73 2.37 -10.19
C THR A 317 -15.02 3.85 -10.41
N LYS A 318 -15.22 4.59 -9.31
CA LYS A 318 -15.02 6.03 -9.36
C LYS A 318 -13.53 6.19 -9.56
N ASP A 319 -13.12 6.32 -10.82
CA ASP A 319 -11.85 6.88 -11.22
C ASP A 319 -11.75 8.27 -10.57
N ALA A 320 -11.28 8.29 -9.34
CA ALA A 320 -10.85 9.52 -8.71
C ALA A 320 -9.67 9.97 -9.56
N LYS A 321 -9.95 10.85 -10.54
CA LYS A 321 -8.92 11.49 -11.36
C LYS A 321 -7.83 11.93 -10.40
N ALA A 322 -6.68 11.27 -10.47
CA ALA A 322 -5.53 11.61 -9.67
C ALA A 322 -5.14 13.04 -10.07
N THR A 323 -5.61 14.03 -9.30
CA THR A 323 -5.03 15.37 -9.31
C THR A 323 -3.54 15.18 -9.14
N LYS A 324 -2.72 15.72 -10.05
CA LYS A 324 -1.25 15.61 -10.01
C LYS A 324 -0.78 15.85 -8.58
N GLN A 325 -0.50 14.76 -7.88
CA GLN A 325 -0.17 14.79 -6.47
C GLN A 325 1.21 15.46 -6.33
N PRO A 326 1.50 16.12 -5.20
CA PRO A 326 2.83 16.62 -4.91
C PRO A 326 3.84 15.48 -5.04
N ARG A 327 4.99 15.74 -5.67
CA ARG A 327 6.08 14.75 -5.72
C ARG A 327 6.64 14.55 -4.31
N HIS A 328 6.60 13.33 -3.80
CA HIS A 328 7.05 12.99 -2.44
C HIS A 328 8.52 12.56 -2.42
N ARG A 329 9.39 13.30 -3.11
CA ARG A 329 10.78 12.89 -3.35
C ARG A 329 11.58 12.67 -2.06
N SER A 330 11.43 13.53 -1.05
CA SER A 330 12.16 13.37 0.22
C SER A 330 11.66 12.17 1.01
N LEU A 331 10.36 11.87 0.96
CA LEU A 331 9.82 10.65 1.55
C LEU A 331 10.35 9.39 0.85
N CYS A 332 10.54 9.42 -0.48
CA CYS A 332 11.24 8.34 -1.19
C CYS A 332 12.68 8.15 -0.71
N CYS A 333 13.37 9.22 -0.31
CA CYS A 333 14.69 9.11 0.29
C CYS A 333 14.64 8.43 1.68
N VAL A 334 13.57 8.60 2.45
CA VAL A 334 13.41 7.90 3.74
C VAL A 334 13.08 6.43 3.52
N LEU A 335 12.20 6.14 2.56
CA LEU A 335 11.64 4.81 2.30
C LEU A 335 12.46 3.94 1.33
N TRP A 336 13.69 4.31 0.98
CA TRP A 336 14.42 3.65 -0.10
C TRP A 336 14.65 2.14 0.11
N GLU A 337 14.85 1.68 1.36
CA GLU A 337 14.99 0.25 1.70
C GLU A 337 13.67 -0.51 1.54
N GLU A 338 12.55 0.13 1.90
CA GLU A 338 11.21 -0.41 1.70
C GLU A 338 10.88 -0.47 0.21
N LEU A 339 11.25 0.55 -0.56
CA LEU A 339 11.09 0.61 -2.02
C LEU A 339 11.90 -0.48 -2.74
N GLU A 340 13.13 -0.72 -2.30
CA GLU A 340 13.97 -1.81 -2.80
C GLU A 340 13.34 -3.19 -2.51
N THR A 341 12.80 -3.36 -1.30
CA THR A 341 12.09 -4.60 -0.93
C THR A 341 10.82 -4.77 -1.75
N TYR A 342 10.02 -3.72 -1.92
CA TYR A 342 8.82 -3.71 -2.76
C TYR A 342 9.15 -4.15 -4.19
N GLN A 343 10.16 -3.54 -4.82
CA GLN A 343 10.62 -3.93 -6.15
C GLN A 343 11.06 -5.40 -6.17
N THR A 344 11.76 -5.87 -5.14
CA THR A 344 12.21 -7.27 -5.04
C THR A 344 11.04 -8.26 -4.99
N ILE A 345 10.03 -8.00 -4.15
CA ILE A 345 8.82 -8.82 -4.06
C ILE A 345 8.10 -8.85 -5.40
N LEU A 346 7.87 -7.67 -5.99
CA LEU A 346 7.16 -7.52 -7.25
C LEU A 346 7.87 -8.26 -8.39
N ASN A 347 9.19 -8.14 -8.45
CA ASN A 347 10.02 -8.83 -9.43
C ASN A 347 9.90 -10.35 -9.31
N ARG A 348 9.91 -10.88 -8.07
CA ARG A 348 9.79 -12.31 -7.79
C ARG A 348 8.36 -12.86 -7.90
N ALA A 349 7.33 -12.01 -7.96
CA ALA A 349 5.95 -12.44 -8.04
C ALA A 349 5.69 -13.28 -9.30
N THR A 350 5.24 -14.52 -9.15
CA THR A 350 5.01 -15.45 -10.26
C THR A 350 3.66 -15.26 -10.94
N ASN A 351 2.70 -14.65 -10.25
CA ASN A 351 1.34 -14.44 -10.74
C ASN A 351 1.13 -13.11 -11.50
N LEU A 352 2.16 -12.28 -11.65
CA LEU A 352 2.10 -11.01 -12.38
C LEU A 352 2.98 -11.08 -13.62
N ASP A 353 2.45 -10.59 -14.74
CA ASP A 353 3.24 -10.44 -15.98
C ASP A 353 4.19 -9.23 -15.92
N GLY A 354 5.03 -9.09 -16.94
CA GLY A 354 6.01 -8.01 -17.01
C GLY A 354 5.37 -6.62 -17.08
N LEU A 355 4.22 -6.48 -17.73
CA LEU A 355 3.52 -5.20 -17.89
C LEU A 355 2.93 -4.74 -16.55
N SER A 356 2.25 -5.63 -15.85
CA SER A 356 1.66 -5.39 -14.53
C SER A 356 2.72 -4.97 -13.50
N LYS A 357 3.90 -5.60 -13.55
CA LYS A 357 5.07 -5.19 -12.76
C LYS A 357 5.59 -3.81 -13.17
N ALA A 358 5.63 -3.52 -14.47
CA ALA A 358 6.06 -2.21 -15.00
C ALA A 358 5.18 -1.08 -14.50
N GLU A 359 3.86 -1.26 -14.62
CA GLU A 359 2.86 -0.27 -14.23
C GLU A 359 2.95 0.07 -12.74
N SER A 360 3.13 -0.96 -11.91
CA SER A 360 3.29 -0.79 -10.46
C SER A 360 4.55 0.00 -10.11
N MET A 361 5.66 -0.27 -10.81
CA MET A 361 6.91 0.49 -10.60
C MET A 361 6.85 1.90 -11.18
N ARG A 362 6.11 2.11 -12.28
CA ARG A 362 5.89 3.43 -12.88
C ARG A 362 5.27 4.39 -11.88
N ASP A 363 4.21 3.99 -11.19
CA ASP A 363 3.58 4.81 -10.15
C ASP A 363 4.57 5.22 -9.05
N VAL A 364 5.42 4.27 -8.62
CA VAL A 364 6.48 4.53 -7.63
C VAL A 364 7.51 5.54 -8.16
N TRP A 365 8.00 5.35 -9.39
CA TRP A 365 9.00 6.25 -9.99
C TRP A 365 8.46 7.66 -10.22
N GLU A 366 7.23 7.80 -10.71
CA GLU A 366 6.56 9.09 -10.90
C GLU A 366 6.40 9.83 -9.56
N THR A 367 5.96 9.11 -8.52
CA THR A 367 5.83 9.63 -7.16
C THR A 367 7.16 10.16 -6.61
N CYS A 368 8.26 9.44 -6.91
CA CYS A 368 9.62 9.83 -6.51
C CYS A 368 10.28 10.86 -7.44
N GLY A 369 9.63 11.27 -8.53
CA GLY A 369 10.16 12.19 -9.52
C GLY A 369 11.36 11.64 -10.30
N ILE A 370 11.40 10.31 -10.50
CA ILE A 370 12.40 9.63 -11.30
C ILE A 370 11.93 9.67 -12.77
N GLY A 371 12.49 10.60 -13.54
CA GLY A 371 12.16 10.78 -14.95
C GLY A 371 12.88 9.79 -15.89
N GLY A 372 12.54 9.85 -17.17
CA GLY A 372 13.13 9.02 -18.23
C GLY A 372 12.38 7.71 -18.49
N PHE A 373 11.21 7.52 -17.87
CA PHE A 373 10.40 6.33 -18.04
C PHE A 373 9.53 6.34 -19.31
N ASP A 374 9.19 7.52 -19.83
CA ASP A 374 8.44 7.63 -21.08
C ASP A 374 9.19 6.94 -22.23
N GLN A 375 10.52 7.12 -22.28
CA GLN A 375 11.40 6.45 -23.25
C GLN A 375 11.49 4.93 -23.05
N PHE A 376 11.10 4.44 -21.88
CA PHE A 376 11.04 3.01 -21.58
C PHE A 376 9.72 2.42 -22.05
N ASN A 377 8.60 3.11 -21.80
CA ASN A 377 7.26 2.68 -22.23
C ASN A 377 7.16 2.55 -23.75
N ASP A 378 7.72 3.50 -24.50
CA ASP A 378 7.73 3.45 -25.97
C ASP A 378 8.36 2.13 -26.47
N LYS A 379 9.38 1.63 -25.78
CA LYS A 379 10.05 0.36 -26.11
C LYS A 379 9.32 -0.87 -25.59
N VAL A 380 8.57 -0.75 -24.49
CA VAL A 380 7.76 -1.84 -23.95
C VAL A 380 6.59 -2.11 -24.90
N ASP A 381 5.88 -1.07 -25.32
CA ASP A 381 4.73 -1.18 -26.22
C ASP A 381 5.14 -1.73 -27.60
N GLU A 382 6.26 -1.26 -28.15
CA GLU A 382 6.84 -1.79 -29.39
C GLU A 382 7.26 -3.27 -29.31
N ASN A 383 7.70 -3.75 -28.14
CA ASN A 383 8.13 -5.14 -27.96
C ASN A 383 6.98 -6.08 -27.59
N ALA A 384 6.00 -5.59 -26.83
CA ALA A 384 4.76 -6.31 -26.53
C ALA A 384 3.97 -6.60 -27.80
N THR A 385 3.84 -5.61 -28.69
CA THR A 385 3.21 -5.79 -30.01
C THR A 385 3.93 -6.79 -30.91
N ARG A 386 5.20 -7.09 -30.64
CA ARG A 386 6.01 -8.04 -31.43
C ARG A 386 6.08 -9.46 -30.84
N GLY A 387 5.38 -9.73 -29.74
CA GLY A 387 5.38 -11.07 -29.12
C GLY A 387 6.74 -11.48 -28.53
N LYS A 388 7.68 -10.55 -28.37
CA LYS A 388 9.07 -10.78 -27.93
C LYS A 388 9.39 -10.00 -26.65
N PHE A 389 8.44 -9.93 -25.73
CA PHE A 389 8.69 -9.28 -24.45
C PHE A 389 9.43 -10.24 -23.52
N ASP A 390 10.76 -10.25 -23.62
CA ASP A 390 11.59 -10.58 -22.46
C ASP A 390 11.57 -9.34 -21.53
N PRO A 391 11.30 -9.48 -20.23
CA PRO A 391 11.06 -8.34 -19.34
C PRO A 391 12.30 -7.83 -18.56
N PRO A 392 13.59 -8.00 -18.94
CA PRO A 392 14.69 -7.90 -17.99
C PRO A 392 14.97 -6.48 -17.48
N VAL A 393 14.46 -5.42 -18.13
CA VAL A 393 14.94 -4.07 -17.83
C VAL A 393 14.33 -3.44 -16.57
N LEU A 394 13.08 -3.80 -16.20
CA LEU A 394 12.49 -3.38 -14.91
C LEU A 394 13.32 -3.84 -13.70
N PHE A 395 14.11 -4.90 -13.87
CA PHE A 395 14.81 -5.60 -12.78
C PHE A 395 16.17 -4.99 -12.42
N THR A 396 16.63 -3.94 -13.11
CA THR A 396 18.00 -3.42 -12.94
C THR A 396 18.07 -2.09 -12.18
N PHE A 397 16.94 -1.45 -11.88
CA PHE A 397 16.95 -0.22 -11.11
C PHE A 397 17.45 -0.49 -9.68
N SER A 398 18.50 0.21 -9.26
CA SER A 398 19.05 0.10 -7.90
C SER A 398 18.63 1.32 -7.08
N TRP A 399 17.70 1.09 -6.14
CA TRP A 399 17.27 2.10 -5.16
C TRP A 399 18.44 2.60 -4.32
N LYS A 400 19.35 1.71 -3.90
CA LYS A 400 20.58 2.10 -3.21
C LYS A 400 21.43 3.08 -4.02
N ARG A 401 21.66 2.83 -5.31
CA ARG A 401 22.44 3.73 -6.19
C ARG A 401 21.71 5.04 -6.44
N TRP A 402 20.40 4.99 -6.68
CA TRP A 402 19.58 6.18 -6.83
C TRP A 402 19.60 7.04 -5.57
N HIS A 403 19.43 6.44 -4.40
CA HIS A 403 19.46 7.10 -3.10
C HIS A 403 20.82 7.77 -2.88
N ALA A 404 21.92 7.02 -3.03
CA ALA A 404 23.27 7.57 -2.87
C ALA A 404 23.57 8.77 -3.80
N LYS A 405 22.96 8.82 -4.99
CA LYS A 405 23.13 9.92 -5.95
C LYS A 405 22.15 11.08 -5.71
N SER A 406 20.92 10.78 -5.33
CA SER A 406 19.77 11.70 -5.43
C SER A 406 19.30 12.23 -4.09
N CYS A 407 19.71 11.61 -3.00
CA CYS A 407 19.35 11.93 -1.63
C CYS A 407 20.62 12.38 -0.90
N PRO A 408 20.65 13.60 -0.32
CA PRO A 408 21.75 14.02 0.54
C PRO A 408 21.87 13.08 1.75
N VAL A 409 23.08 12.97 2.28
CA VAL A 409 23.30 12.26 3.54
C VAL A 409 22.66 13.08 4.66
N VAL A 410 21.62 12.52 5.26
CA VAL A 410 21.07 13.04 6.51
C VAL A 410 21.93 12.50 7.64
N GLY A 411 22.18 13.33 8.67
CA GLY A 411 22.97 12.93 9.83
C GLY A 411 22.53 11.58 10.36
N SER A 412 23.50 10.75 10.75
CA SER A 412 23.22 9.43 11.29
C SER A 412 22.22 9.58 12.43
N VAL A 413 21.06 8.94 12.30
CA VAL A 413 20.16 8.71 13.44
C VAL A 413 20.96 7.84 14.40
N LEU A 414 21.62 8.47 15.36
CA LEU A 414 22.21 7.79 16.50
C LEU A 414 21.03 7.22 17.27
N ILE A 415 20.65 5.98 16.93
CA ILE A 415 19.62 5.26 17.64
C ILE A 415 19.97 5.37 19.12
N LEU A 416 19.14 6.09 19.88
CA LEU A 416 19.30 6.37 21.31
C LEU A 416 19.13 5.08 22.13
N CYS A 417 19.93 4.05 21.85
CA CYS A 417 19.99 2.80 22.60
C CYS A 417 20.64 2.97 23.98
N PHE A 418 21.14 4.16 24.35
CA PHE A 418 22.14 4.27 25.43
C PHE A 418 21.81 5.15 26.64
N ARG A 419 20.59 5.68 26.82
CA ARG A 419 20.29 6.50 28.02
C ARG A 419 19.47 5.85 29.13
N ALA A 420 18.99 4.62 28.98
CA ALA A 420 18.19 3.95 30.01
C ALA A 420 18.99 3.04 30.98
N LEU A 421 20.29 2.81 30.77
CA LEU A 421 21.08 1.85 31.56
C LEU A 421 22.06 2.46 32.58
N VAL A 422 22.14 3.79 32.71
CA VAL A 422 23.12 4.44 33.61
C VAL A 422 22.46 5.16 34.80
N GLY A 423 21.18 4.90 35.08
CA GLY A 423 20.41 5.62 36.10
C GLY A 423 20.06 4.87 37.39
N THR A 424 20.42 3.59 37.54
CA THR A 424 19.90 2.73 38.64
C THR A 424 20.95 2.00 39.46
N VAL A 425 22.16 2.58 39.58
CA VAL A 425 23.09 2.21 40.65
C VAL A 425 23.49 3.51 41.33
N TRP A 426 23.45 3.53 42.66
CA TRP A 426 23.55 4.68 43.58
C TRP A 426 22.20 5.20 44.11
N ASN A 427 21.55 4.35 44.92
CA ASN A 427 21.28 4.66 46.33
C ASN A 427 21.15 3.36 47.13
#